data_AF-A0A544Y6F7-F1
#
_entry.id   AF-A0A544Y6F7-F1
#
_cell.length_a   1.000
_cell.length_b   1.000
_cell.length_c   1.000
_cell.angle_alpha   90.00
_cell.angle_beta   90.00
_cell.angle_gamma   90.00
#
_symmetry.space_group_name_H-M   'P 1'
#
loop_
_entity.id
_entity.type
_entity.pdbx_description
1 polymer ?
#
loop_
_entity_poly.entity_id
_entity_poly.type
_entity_poly.pdbx_seq_one_letter_code
_entity_poly.pdbx_strand_id
1 'polypeptide(L)'
;MDHQVVKVEGQLADALSGAGLFHITEGEAAAHLRELLPEEESAAIVEEPSQGAEPEVWAGPQLVRLSVLGPPTVHARGRSNPLELGWLQLNTLVYLALHPAGVTRDQLTTALWPEDTGKDVHNTLRHLRNALVTATGYENRDRKRAPFINASTTQEGATYRIDPALVSIDLWDYQAALEELKAASEPGAKLSALMKAAESCNGELAHGLETEWLDEHRYPLTRSQSDVLSQLAELCRDNDPEQALIALERARALDPDTEETYLRIIRLQLSLGRRDDARRTAKLLRQRQTGLGIASNSRTERALTALFTGNEDA
;
A
#
# COMPACT_ATOMS: atom_id res chain seq x y z
N MET A 1 -26.72 32.73 1.15
CA MET A 1 -28.15 32.69 1.52
C MET A 1 -28.20 31.93 2.81
N ASP A 2 -28.50 32.60 3.92
CA ASP A 2 -28.45 31.98 5.24
C ASP A 2 -29.70 31.13 5.43
N HIS A 3 -29.50 29.82 5.48
CA HIS A 3 -30.60 28.88 5.72
C HIS A 3 -30.74 28.71 7.23
N GLN A 4 -31.86 29.12 7.82
CA GLN A 4 -32.14 28.82 9.24
C GLN A 4 -32.73 27.43 9.39
N VAL A 5 -32.27 26.71 10.40
CA VAL A 5 -32.80 25.39 10.74
C VAL A 5 -34.11 25.54 11.51
N VAL A 6 -35.23 25.19 10.87
CA VAL A 6 -36.59 25.36 11.42
C VAL A 6 -37.11 24.08 12.11
N LYS A 7 -36.47 22.92 11.88
CA LYS A 7 -36.85 21.65 12.51
C LYS A 7 -35.62 20.76 12.70
N VAL A 8 -35.43 20.23 13.91
CA VAL A 8 -34.37 19.26 14.26
C VAL A 8 -34.98 18.13 15.10
N GLU A 9 -34.58 16.90 14.83
CA GLU A 9 -34.94 15.71 15.64
C GLU A 9 -33.65 14.98 16.03
N GLY A 10 -33.55 14.48 17.26
CA GLY A 10 -32.37 13.78 17.80
C GLY A 10 -31.84 14.36 19.10
N GLN A 11 -30.78 13.74 19.66
CA GLN A 11 -30.23 14.09 20.98
C GLN A 11 -29.66 15.52 21.07
N LEU A 12 -29.39 16.17 19.94
CA LEU A 12 -28.85 17.53 19.85
C LEU A 12 -29.89 18.55 19.36
N ALA A 13 -31.18 18.18 19.31
CA ALA A 13 -32.23 19.02 18.74
C ALA A 13 -32.35 20.40 19.41
N ASP A 14 -32.20 20.46 20.73
CA ASP A 14 -32.26 21.73 21.49
C ASP A 14 -31.07 22.65 21.20
N ALA A 15 -29.90 22.08 20.89
CA ALA A 15 -28.67 22.85 20.62
C ALA A 15 -28.63 23.42 19.19
N LEU A 16 -29.38 22.83 18.26
CA LEU A 16 -29.35 23.16 16.84
C LEU A 16 -30.60 23.91 16.35
N SER A 17 -31.63 24.02 17.19
CA SER A 17 -32.84 24.78 16.87
C SER A 17 -32.54 26.27 16.77
N GLY A 18 -32.80 26.88 15.60
CA GLY A 18 -32.48 28.29 15.33
C GLY A 18 -31.05 28.57 14.87
N ALA A 19 -30.23 27.52 14.66
CA ALA A 19 -28.89 27.68 14.11
C ALA A 19 -28.93 28.17 12.65
N GLY A 20 -27.98 29.03 12.28
CA GLY A 20 -27.75 29.47 10.90
C GLY A 20 -26.81 28.52 10.18
N LEU A 21 -27.24 27.97 9.04
CA LEU A 21 -26.39 27.23 8.13
C LEU A 21 -25.67 28.21 7.20
N PHE A 22 -24.34 28.21 7.29
CA PHE A 22 -23.46 28.92 6.36
C PHE A 22 -22.80 27.92 5.42
N HIS A 23 -22.67 28.30 4.16
CA HIS A 23 -21.86 27.55 3.20
C HIS A 23 -20.42 28.06 3.31
N ILE A 24 -19.55 27.26 3.92
CA ILE A 24 -18.10 27.54 3.98
C ILE A 24 -17.39 26.78 2.87
N THR A 25 -16.31 27.36 2.34
CA THR A 25 -15.43 26.65 1.40
C THR A 25 -14.60 25.60 2.13
N GLU A 26 -14.07 24.61 1.39
CA GLU A 26 -13.22 23.54 1.97
C GLU A 26 -12.00 24.10 2.72
N GLY A 27 -11.42 25.19 2.20
CA GLY A 27 -10.30 25.89 2.85
C GLY A 27 -10.68 26.58 4.17
N GLU A 28 -11.89 27.16 4.24
CA GLU A 28 -12.40 27.80 5.46
C GLU A 28 -12.80 26.75 6.51
N ALA A 29 -13.38 25.63 6.08
CA ALA A 29 -13.68 24.50 6.96
C ALA A 29 -12.43 23.93 7.62
N ALA A 30 -11.36 23.74 6.85
CA ALA A 30 -10.07 23.27 7.37
C ALA A 30 -9.45 24.25 8.37
N ALA A 31 -9.61 25.56 8.16
CA ALA A 31 -9.11 26.58 9.07
C ALA A 31 -9.87 26.58 10.42
N HIS A 32 -11.20 26.50 10.38
CA HIS A 32 -12.01 26.46 11.61
C HIS A 32 -11.83 25.17 12.41
N LEU A 33 -11.65 24.03 11.74
CA LEU A 33 -11.36 22.76 12.43
C LEU A 33 -10.04 22.81 13.20
N ARG A 34 -9.01 23.51 12.69
CA ARG A 34 -7.74 23.69 13.41
C ARG A 34 -7.88 24.56 14.65
N GLU A 35 -8.79 25.53 14.63
CA GLU A 35 -9.02 26.46 15.75
C GLU A 35 -9.81 25.80 16.89
N LEU A 36 -10.57 24.75 16.60
CA LEU A 36 -11.40 24.02 17.56
C LEU A 36 -10.70 22.81 18.20
N LEU A 37 -9.53 22.40 17.70
CA LEU A 37 -8.76 21.29 18.24
C LEU A 37 -7.98 21.73 19.50
N PRO A 38 -8.04 20.99 20.63
CA PRO A 38 -7.21 21.25 21.79
C PRO A 38 -5.71 21.15 21.44
N GLU A 39 -4.87 22.01 22.01
CA GLU A 39 -3.43 22.05 21.68
C GLU A 39 -2.69 20.71 21.88
N GLU A 40 -3.18 19.82 22.75
CA GLU A 40 -2.59 18.49 22.96
C GLU A 40 -2.84 17.50 21.80
N GLU A 41 -3.90 17.66 21.01
CA GLU A 41 -4.15 16.87 19.79
C GLU A 41 -3.50 17.50 18.53
N SER A 42 -3.21 18.80 18.57
CA SER A 42 -2.46 19.49 17.52
C SER A 42 -1.03 18.95 17.37
N ALA A 43 -0.39 18.56 18.49
CA ALA A 43 0.95 17.98 18.49
C ALA A 43 1.00 16.52 17.97
N ALA A 44 -0.13 15.81 17.92
CA ALA A 44 -0.21 14.42 17.45
C ALA A 44 -0.57 14.30 15.96
N ILE A 45 -0.95 15.41 15.29
CA ILE A 45 -1.39 15.42 13.88
C ILE A 45 -0.37 16.11 12.96
N VAL A 46 0.73 16.65 13.50
CA VAL A 46 1.84 17.15 12.68
C VAL A 46 2.97 16.12 12.63
N GLU A 47 2.67 14.94 12.07
CA GLU A 47 3.67 14.36 11.16
C GLU A 47 3.62 15.23 9.91
N GLU A 48 4.52 16.22 9.83
CA GLU A 48 4.83 16.85 8.57
C GLU A 48 5.04 15.74 7.53
N PRO A 49 4.29 15.71 6.42
CA PRO A 49 4.63 14.81 5.33
C PRO A 49 6.05 15.18 4.92
N SER A 50 6.95 14.21 5.01
CA SER A 50 8.35 14.34 4.64
C SER A 50 8.46 15.05 3.29
N GLN A 51 8.77 16.35 3.30
CA GLN A 51 9.10 17.09 2.09
C GLN A 51 10.40 16.51 1.55
N GLY A 52 10.33 15.89 0.37
CA GLY A 52 11.54 15.49 -0.36
C GLY A 52 11.51 14.17 -1.13
N ALA A 53 10.35 13.57 -1.42
CA ALA A 53 10.30 12.72 -2.61
C ALA A 53 10.11 13.64 -3.82
N GLU A 54 11.16 13.83 -4.62
CA GLU A 54 10.98 14.38 -5.97
C GLU A 54 9.85 13.60 -6.65
N PRO A 55 8.95 14.26 -7.41
CA PRO A 55 7.88 13.55 -8.11
C PRO A 55 8.50 12.45 -8.96
N GLU A 56 8.27 11.21 -8.56
CA GLU A 56 8.86 10.04 -9.21
C GLU A 56 8.21 9.89 -10.58
N VAL A 57 8.84 10.50 -11.59
CA VAL A 57 8.34 10.43 -12.96
C VAL A 57 8.47 8.99 -13.43
N TRP A 58 7.33 8.34 -13.67
CA TRP A 58 7.33 7.05 -14.33
C TRP A 58 7.95 7.18 -15.74
N ALA A 59 9.07 6.49 -15.95
CA ALA A 59 9.84 6.49 -17.18
C ALA A 59 9.95 5.11 -17.86
N GLY A 60 9.19 4.12 -17.41
CA GLY A 60 9.25 2.77 -17.96
C GLY A 60 8.58 2.62 -19.34
N PRO A 61 8.61 1.39 -19.91
CA PRO A 61 8.22 1.18 -21.31
C PRO A 61 6.71 1.27 -21.55
N GLN A 62 5.88 0.92 -20.56
CA GLN A 62 4.42 1.08 -20.62
C GLN A 62 3.99 2.54 -20.42
N LEU A 63 2.82 2.88 -20.97
CA LEU A 63 2.28 4.24 -20.88
C LEU A 63 1.76 4.59 -19.49
N VAL A 64 1.38 3.58 -18.72
CA VAL A 64 0.84 3.73 -17.36
C VAL A 64 1.58 2.81 -16.40
N ARG A 65 1.83 3.30 -15.20
CA ARG A 65 2.24 2.51 -14.03
C ARG A 65 1.12 2.56 -13.00
N LEU A 66 0.62 1.39 -12.62
CA LEU A 66 -0.21 1.21 -11.45
C LEU A 66 0.67 0.65 -10.33
N SER A 67 0.72 1.34 -9.20
CA SER A 67 1.37 0.84 -7.98
C SER A 67 0.29 0.50 -6.96
N VAL A 68 0.30 -0.73 -6.43
CA VAL A 68 -0.66 -1.24 -5.45
C VAL A 68 0.01 -1.91 -4.25
N LEU A 69 1.33 -2.05 -4.21
CA LEU A 69 2.06 -2.48 -3.01
C LEU A 69 2.37 -1.24 -2.16
N GLY A 70 1.40 -0.83 -1.34
CA GLY A 70 1.32 0.48 -0.68
C GLY A 70 0.06 1.24 -1.11
N PRO A 71 0.01 2.57 -0.89
CA PRO A 71 -1.10 3.39 -1.34
C PRO A 71 -1.29 3.31 -2.86
N PRO A 72 -2.50 3.00 -3.37
CA PRO A 72 -2.73 2.90 -4.81
C PRO A 72 -2.43 4.21 -5.54
N THR A 73 -1.49 4.18 -6.47
CA THR A 73 -1.17 5.34 -7.32
C THR A 73 -1.12 4.95 -8.78
N VAL A 74 -1.49 5.90 -9.66
CA VAL A 74 -1.47 5.69 -11.11
C VAL A 74 -0.66 6.79 -11.75
N HIS A 75 0.46 6.44 -12.38
CA HIS A 75 1.30 7.40 -13.10
C HIS A 75 1.16 7.20 -14.60
N ALA A 76 0.99 8.29 -15.34
CA ALA A 76 1.17 8.29 -16.79
C ALA A 76 2.62 8.65 -17.12
N ARG A 77 3.19 7.95 -18.10
CA ARG A 77 4.58 8.14 -18.51
C ARG A 77 4.88 9.59 -18.87
N GLY A 78 5.95 10.14 -18.30
CA GLY A 78 6.39 11.51 -18.55
C GLY A 78 5.58 12.59 -17.83
N ARG A 79 4.65 12.23 -16.93
CA ARG A 79 4.02 13.17 -15.99
C ARG A 79 4.70 13.07 -14.62
N SER A 80 4.82 14.22 -13.95
CA SER A 80 5.39 14.31 -12.61
C SER A 80 4.42 13.86 -11.52
N ASN A 81 3.13 14.13 -11.71
CA ASN A 81 2.14 13.86 -10.67
C ASN A 81 1.33 12.60 -11.03
N PRO A 82 0.90 11.82 -10.01
CA PRO A 82 -0.09 10.77 -10.19
C PRO A 82 -1.37 11.32 -10.84
N LEU A 83 -2.09 10.45 -11.54
CA LEU A 83 -3.41 10.73 -12.07
C LEU A 83 -4.44 10.75 -10.93
N GLU A 84 -5.21 11.83 -10.86
CA GLU A 84 -6.39 11.91 -10.01
C GLU A 84 -7.51 11.09 -10.63
N LEU A 85 -7.70 9.87 -10.12
CA LEU A 85 -8.81 9.00 -10.49
C LEU A 85 -9.86 9.03 -9.39
N GLY A 86 -11.14 9.02 -9.79
CA GLY A 86 -12.22 8.85 -8.83
C GLY A 86 -12.12 7.49 -8.13
N TRP A 87 -12.60 7.40 -6.90
CA TRP A 87 -12.54 6.19 -6.06
C TRP A 87 -12.89 4.91 -6.86
N LEU A 88 -14.02 4.93 -7.57
CA LEU A 88 -14.50 3.76 -8.32
C LEU A 88 -13.56 3.34 -9.47
N GLN A 89 -12.92 4.30 -10.14
CA GLN A 89 -11.97 4.04 -11.22
C GLN A 89 -10.68 3.40 -10.68
N LEU A 90 -10.19 3.92 -9.55
CA LEU A 90 -9.04 3.35 -8.86
C LEU A 90 -9.33 1.93 -8.35
N ASN A 91 -10.48 1.72 -7.70
CA ASN A 91 -10.93 0.39 -7.28
C ASN A 91 -11.02 -0.59 -8.45
N THR A 92 -11.55 -0.16 -9.59
CA THR A 92 -11.61 -0.98 -10.80
C THR A 92 -10.21 -1.41 -11.25
N LEU A 93 -9.22 -0.52 -11.23
CA LEU A 93 -7.84 -0.86 -11.58
C LEU A 93 -7.21 -1.85 -10.60
N VAL A 94 -7.36 -1.59 -9.29
CA VAL A 94 -6.81 -2.47 -8.24
C VAL A 94 -7.42 -3.87 -8.34
N TYR A 95 -8.74 -3.96 -8.48
CA TYR A 95 -9.43 -5.24 -8.63
C TYR A 95 -8.94 -6.00 -9.88
N LEU A 96 -8.86 -5.32 -11.03
CA LEU A 96 -8.34 -5.94 -12.25
C LEU A 96 -6.86 -6.37 -12.13
N ALA A 97 -6.04 -5.66 -11.35
CA ALA A 97 -4.65 -6.01 -11.11
C ALA A 97 -4.50 -7.33 -10.35
N LEU A 98 -5.43 -7.63 -9.44
CA LEU A 98 -5.47 -8.90 -8.70
C LEU A 98 -5.95 -10.07 -9.56
N HIS A 99 -6.55 -9.80 -10.72
CA HIS A 99 -7.10 -10.80 -11.62
C HIS A 99 -6.48 -10.69 -13.03
N PRO A 100 -5.20 -11.07 -13.21
CA PRO A 100 -4.50 -10.97 -14.50
C PRO A 100 -5.14 -11.81 -15.62
N ALA A 101 -5.82 -12.91 -15.26
CA ALA A 101 -6.59 -13.72 -16.22
C ALA A 101 -7.86 -13.00 -16.73
N GLY A 102 -8.26 -11.92 -16.06
CA GLY A 102 -9.46 -11.16 -16.31
C GLY A 102 -10.65 -11.57 -15.46
N VAL A 103 -11.68 -10.73 -15.48
CA VAL A 103 -12.89 -10.84 -14.66
C VAL A 103 -14.14 -10.65 -15.50
N THR A 104 -15.23 -11.29 -15.11
CA THR A 104 -16.54 -11.09 -15.74
C THR A 104 -17.17 -9.78 -15.31
N ARG A 105 -18.23 -9.37 -16.01
CA ARG A 105 -19.05 -8.22 -15.59
C ARG A 105 -19.64 -8.41 -14.19
N ASP A 106 -20.10 -9.62 -13.88
CA ASP A 106 -20.78 -9.90 -12.62
C ASP A 106 -19.79 -9.84 -11.46
N GLN A 107 -18.58 -10.38 -11.63
CA GLN A 107 -17.49 -10.26 -10.66
C GLN A 107 -17.13 -8.79 -10.39
N LEU A 108 -16.98 -7.97 -11.44
CA LEU A 108 -16.75 -6.53 -11.27
C LEU A 108 -17.90 -5.82 -10.57
N THR A 109 -19.15 -6.16 -10.92
CA THR A 109 -20.32 -5.53 -10.29
C THR A 109 -20.34 -5.83 -8.80
N THR A 110 -20.18 -7.11 -8.42
CA THR A 110 -20.16 -7.56 -7.03
C THR A 110 -19.02 -6.91 -6.24
N ALA A 111 -17.82 -6.81 -6.81
CA ALA A 111 -16.67 -6.23 -6.11
C ALA A 111 -16.77 -4.72 -5.92
N LEU A 112 -17.31 -3.99 -6.91
CA LEU A 112 -17.37 -2.53 -6.88
C LEU A 112 -18.63 -1.98 -6.20
N TRP A 113 -19.73 -2.75 -6.21
CA TRP A 113 -21.00 -2.36 -5.62
C TRP A 113 -21.68 -3.56 -4.94
N PRO A 114 -21.17 -4.00 -3.77
CA PRO A 114 -21.74 -5.15 -3.06
C PRO A 114 -23.21 -4.94 -2.68
N GLU A 115 -23.61 -3.69 -2.41
CA GLU A 115 -24.96 -3.31 -1.96
C GLU A 115 -25.88 -2.79 -3.08
N ASP A 116 -25.40 -2.62 -4.33
CA ASP A 116 -26.19 -2.04 -5.43
C ASP A 116 -25.85 -2.67 -6.79
N THR A 117 -26.77 -3.48 -7.30
CA THR A 117 -26.63 -4.21 -8.58
C THR A 117 -27.03 -3.38 -9.81
N GLY A 118 -27.50 -2.14 -9.65
CA GLY A 118 -27.99 -1.28 -10.72
C GLY A 118 -26.93 -0.43 -11.45
N LYS A 119 -25.66 -0.55 -11.05
CA LYS A 119 -24.58 0.34 -11.51
C LYS A 119 -23.93 -0.15 -12.81
N ASP A 120 -23.51 0.81 -13.63
CA ASP A 120 -23.03 0.54 -14.99
C ASP A 120 -21.50 0.36 -15.05
N VAL A 121 -21.07 -0.91 -15.07
CA VAL A 121 -19.68 -1.34 -15.33
C VAL A 121 -19.16 -0.75 -16.64
N HIS A 122 -19.98 -0.68 -17.69
CA HIS A 122 -19.55 -0.16 -18.98
C HIS A 122 -19.19 1.33 -18.90
N ASN A 123 -20.03 2.13 -18.24
CA ASN A 123 -19.76 3.55 -18.06
C ASN A 123 -18.51 3.81 -17.21
N THR A 124 -18.34 3.03 -16.14
CA THR A 124 -17.14 3.09 -15.27
C THR A 124 -15.87 2.81 -16.06
N LEU A 125 -15.85 1.70 -16.83
CA LEU A 125 -14.74 1.35 -17.70
C LEU A 125 -14.52 2.38 -18.81
N ARG A 126 -15.58 2.95 -19.39
CA ARG A 126 -15.48 4.02 -20.40
C ARG A 126 -14.80 5.26 -19.81
N HIS A 127 -15.20 5.71 -18.63
CA HIS A 127 -14.61 6.87 -17.97
C HIS A 127 -13.15 6.61 -17.59
N LEU A 128 -12.84 5.43 -17.04
CA LEU A 128 -11.48 5.02 -16.73
C LEU A 128 -10.59 5.02 -17.97
N ARG A 129 -11.02 4.37 -19.06
CA ARG A 129 -10.26 4.36 -20.32
C ARG A 129 -10.06 5.78 -20.87
N ASN A 130 -11.08 6.63 -20.83
CA ASN A 130 -10.96 8.01 -21.29
C ASN A 130 -9.94 8.82 -20.46
N ALA A 131 -9.93 8.64 -19.14
CA ALA A 131 -8.95 9.27 -18.26
C ALA A 131 -7.52 8.84 -18.63
N LEU A 132 -7.29 7.54 -18.83
CA LEU A 132 -5.98 7.01 -19.23
C LEU A 132 -5.55 7.46 -20.63
N VAL A 133 -6.46 7.43 -21.61
CA VAL A 133 -6.21 7.93 -22.97
C VAL A 133 -5.83 9.41 -22.95
N THR A 134 -6.61 10.23 -22.24
CA THR A 134 -6.35 11.68 -22.10
C THR A 134 -5.03 11.94 -21.40
N ALA A 135 -4.71 11.15 -20.37
CA ALA A 135 -3.48 11.29 -19.61
C ALA A 135 -2.23 10.97 -20.44
N THR A 136 -2.31 9.95 -21.27
CA THR A 136 -1.18 9.39 -22.03
C THR A 136 -1.07 9.91 -23.46
N GLY A 137 -2.11 10.55 -23.99
CA GLY A 137 -2.21 10.90 -25.41
C GLY A 137 -2.32 9.67 -26.32
N TYR A 138 -2.76 8.53 -25.79
CA TYR A 138 -2.76 7.27 -26.56
C TYR A 138 -3.70 7.33 -27.76
N GLU A 139 -3.15 7.12 -28.95
CA GLU A 139 -3.92 6.99 -30.18
C GLU A 139 -4.27 5.53 -30.45
N ASN A 140 -5.55 5.18 -30.31
CA ASN A 140 -6.00 3.81 -30.56
C ASN A 140 -6.05 3.49 -32.06
N ARG A 141 -5.01 2.81 -32.56
CA ARG A 141 -4.91 2.36 -33.95
C ARG A 141 -5.83 1.18 -34.27
N ASP A 142 -6.17 0.35 -33.28
CA ASP A 142 -7.10 -0.77 -33.42
C ASP A 142 -8.42 -0.47 -32.71
N ARG A 143 -9.39 0.07 -33.44
CA ARG A 143 -10.72 0.40 -32.91
C ARG A 143 -11.49 -0.81 -32.36
N LYS A 144 -11.08 -2.04 -32.66
CA LYS A 144 -11.71 -3.25 -32.11
C LYS A 144 -11.21 -3.59 -30.70
N ARG A 145 -10.05 -3.07 -30.29
CA ARG A 145 -9.49 -3.28 -28.96
C ARG A 145 -9.72 -2.05 -28.11
N ALA A 146 -10.36 -2.25 -26.96
CA ALA A 146 -10.51 -1.19 -25.99
C ALA A 146 -9.15 -0.91 -25.33
N PRO A 147 -8.68 0.36 -25.31
CA PRO A 147 -7.34 0.67 -24.80
C PRO A 147 -7.25 0.46 -23.29
N PHE A 148 -6.06 0.12 -22.79
CA PHE A 148 -5.69 -0.11 -21.38
C PHE A 148 -6.41 -1.24 -20.65
N ILE A 149 -7.71 -1.41 -20.88
CA ILE A 149 -8.55 -2.47 -20.32
C ILE A 149 -9.28 -3.14 -21.48
N ASN A 150 -8.76 -4.28 -21.90
CA ASN A 150 -9.32 -5.07 -22.98
C ASN A 150 -10.64 -5.71 -22.53
N ALA A 151 -11.58 -5.82 -23.45
CA ALA A 151 -12.79 -6.62 -23.30
C ALA A 151 -12.77 -7.73 -24.35
N SER A 152 -12.73 -8.98 -23.91
CA SER A 152 -12.87 -10.14 -24.77
C SER A 152 -14.29 -10.69 -24.63
N THR A 153 -15.02 -10.84 -25.73
CA THR A 153 -16.38 -11.39 -25.73
C THR A 153 -16.34 -12.82 -26.25
N THR A 154 -16.76 -13.76 -25.41
CA THR A 154 -17.00 -15.16 -25.78
C THR A 154 -18.50 -15.44 -25.77
N GLN A 155 -18.90 -16.68 -26.05
CA GLN A 155 -20.30 -17.11 -25.89
C GLN A 155 -20.77 -17.03 -24.42
N GLU A 156 -19.84 -17.10 -23.46
CA GLU A 156 -20.11 -17.12 -22.02
C GLU A 156 -20.18 -15.71 -21.40
N GLY A 157 -19.79 -14.67 -22.14
CA GLY A 157 -19.87 -13.28 -21.70
C GLY A 157 -18.65 -12.45 -22.05
N ALA A 158 -18.58 -11.25 -21.47
CA ALA A 158 -17.43 -10.36 -21.60
C ALA A 158 -16.47 -10.53 -20.41
N THR A 159 -15.19 -10.75 -20.71
CA THR A 159 -14.08 -10.76 -19.75
C THR A 159 -13.23 -9.51 -19.91
N TYR A 160 -13.01 -8.80 -18.81
CA TYR A 160 -12.23 -7.58 -18.75
C TYR A 160 -10.86 -7.85 -18.14
N ARG A 161 -9.80 -7.33 -18.76
CA ARG A 161 -8.42 -7.48 -18.27
C ARG A 161 -7.60 -6.23 -18.58
N ILE A 162 -6.67 -5.90 -17.71
CA ILE A 162 -5.67 -4.86 -18.01
C ILE A 162 -4.80 -5.33 -19.18
N ASP A 163 -4.44 -4.41 -20.07
CA ASP A 163 -3.53 -4.65 -21.19
C ASP A 163 -2.07 -4.50 -20.72
N PRO A 164 -1.29 -5.59 -20.59
CA PRO A 164 0.09 -5.54 -20.10
C PRO A 164 1.04 -4.81 -21.07
N ALA A 165 0.62 -4.60 -22.32
CA ALA A 165 1.40 -3.80 -23.27
C ALA A 165 1.30 -2.28 -23.00
N LEU A 166 0.26 -1.84 -22.29
CA LEU A 166 -0.02 -0.42 -22.04
C LEU A 166 0.10 -0.03 -20.57
N VAL A 167 -0.11 -0.98 -19.65
CA VAL A 167 -0.08 -0.76 -18.21
C VAL A 167 0.92 -1.73 -17.58
N SER A 168 1.85 -1.18 -16.80
CA SER A 168 2.72 -1.94 -15.90
C SER A 168 2.15 -1.91 -14.49
N ILE A 169 2.36 -2.96 -13.71
CA ILE A 169 1.83 -3.11 -12.35
C ILE A 169 2.93 -3.64 -11.44
N ASP A 170 3.20 -2.96 -10.32
CA ASP A 170 4.22 -3.38 -9.35
C ASP A 170 3.96 -4.77 -8.75
N LEU A 171 2.71 -5.12 -8.50
CA LEU A 171 2.32 -6.46 -8.06
C LEU A 171 2.74 -7.54 -9.07
N TRP A 172 2.61 -7.27 -10.37
CA TRP A 172 3.00 -8.24 -11.41
C TRP A 172 4.51 -8.33 -11.54
N ASP A 173 5.24 -7.22 -11.37
CA ASP A 173 6.70 -7.23 -11.32
C ASP A 173 7.21 -8.03 -10.12
N TYR A 174 6.60 -7.84 -8.95
CA TYR A 174 6.90 -8.60 -7.75
C TYR A 174 6.67 -10.11 -7.95
N GLN A 175 5.52 -10.48 -8.51
CA GLN A 175 5.21 -11.88 -8.82
C GLN A 175 6.19 -12.48 -9.84
N ALA A 176 6.57 -11.73 -10.88
CA ALA A 176 7.57 -12.17 -11.84
C ALA A 176 8.95 -12.37 -11.19
N ALA A 177 9.36 -11.46 -10.31
CA ALA A 177 10.61 -11.58 -9.56
C ALA A 177 10.62 -12.80 -8.62
N LEU A 178 9.48 -13.16 -8.02
CA LEU A 178 9.34 -14.39 -7.23
C LEU A 178 9.49 -15.65 -8.10
N GLU A 179 8.94 -15.65 -9.32
CA GLU A 179 9.13 -16.78 -10.25
C GLU A 179 10.59 -16.88 -10.73
N GLU A 180 11.25 -15.75 -11.01
CA GLU A 180 12.68 -15.69 -11.30
C GLU A 180 13.51 -16.25 -10.13
N LEU A 181 13.16 -15.90 -8.89
CA LEU A 181 13.81 -16.40 -7.68
C LEU A 181 13.66 -17.92 -7.52
N LYS A 182 12.46 -18.46 -7.78
CA LYS A 182 12.21 -19.92 -7.74
C LYS A 182 13.01 -20.66 -8.81
N ALA A 183 13.15 -20.07 -9.99
CA ALA A 183 13.91 -20.67 -11.10
C ALA A 183 15.43 -20.54 -10.93
N ALA A 184 15.91 -19.55 -10.16
CA ALA A 184 17.33 -19.30 -9.97
C ALA A 184 18.02 -20.44 -9.20
N SER A 185 19.06 -21.02 -9.80
CA SER A 185 19.88 -22.06 -9.18
C SER A 185 21.19 -21.49 -8.60
N GLU A 186 21.80 -20.54 -9.31
CA GLU A 186 23.07 -19.92 -8.93
C GLU A 186 22.91 -18.85 -7.83
N PRO A 187 23.84 -18.74 -6.86
CA PRO A 187 23.74 -17.76 -5.77
C PRO A 187 23.59 -16.32 -6.24
N GLY A 188 24.33 -15.91 -7.29
CA GLY A 188 24.24 -14.55 -7.83
C GLY A 188 22.89 -14.26 -8.50
N ALA A 189 22.32 -15.24 -9.20
CA ALA A 189 20.99 -15.10 -9.81
C ALA A 189 19.89 -15.02 -8.73
N LYS A 190 20.00 -15.81 -7.66
CA LYS A 190 19.09 -15.74 -6.49
C LYS A 190 19.15 -14.37 -5.82
N LEU A 191 20.35 -13.84 -5.59
CA LEU A 191 20.52 -12.51 -4.99
C LEU A 191 19.90 -11.43 -5.89
N SER A 192 20.17 -11.46 -7.20
CA SER A 192 19.59 -10.50 -8.14
C SER A 192 18.06 -10.56 -8.18
N ALA A 193 17.47 -11.76 -8.17
CA ALA A 193 16.02 -11.92 -8.16
C ALA A 193 15.41 -11.47 -6.82
N LEU A 194 16.08 -11.75 -5.69
CA LEU A 194 15.66 -11.26 -4.37
C LEU A 194 15.70 -9.74 -4.27
N MET A 195 16.76 -9.10 -4.78
CA MET A 195 16.86 -7.63 -4.82
C MET A 195 15.72 -7.03 -5.64
N LYS A 196 15.45 -7.58 -6.82
CA LYS A 196 14.34 -7.13 -7.69
C LYS A 196 12.97 -7.31 -7.02
N ALA A 197 12.74 -8.43 -6.33
CA ALA A 197 11.51 -8.63 -5.56
C ALA A 197 11.41 -7.62 -4.40
N ALA A 198 12.51 -7.40 -3.67
CA ALA A 198 12.57 -6.46 -2.56
C ALA A 198 12.36 -5.00 -2.98
N GLU A 199 12.74 -4.59 -4.19
CA GLU A 199 12.44 -3.24 -4.72
C GLU A 199 10.93 -2.98 -4.85
N SER A 200 10.12 -4.03 -5.03
CA SER A 200 8.66 -3.90 -5.13
C SER A 200 7.97 -3.93 -3.77
N CYS A 201 8.68 -4.27 -2.68
CA CYS A 201 8.11 -4.38 -1.33
C CYS A 201 7.87 -3.00 -0.68
N ASN A 202 6.87 -2.25 -1.16
CA ASN A 202 6.66 -0.84 -0.80
C ASN A 202 5.51 -0.60 0.19
N GLY A 203 4.73 -1.63 0.54
CA GLY A 203 3.66 -1.48 1.53
C GLY A 203 2.64 -2.62 1.53
N GLU A 204 1.69 -2.51 2.44
CA GLU A 204 0.49 -3.33 2.43
C GLU A 204 -0.28 -3.14 1.11
N LEU A 205 -0.85 -4.22 0.57
CA LEU A 205 -1.64 -4.16 -0.66
C LEU A 205 -2.76 -3.11 -0.55
N ALA A 206 -2.75 -2.17 -1.49
CA ALA A 206 -3.72 -1.11 -1.65
C ALA A 206 -4.02 -0.40 -0.33
N HIS A 207 -2.98 0.01 0.38
CA HIS A 207 -3.08 0.68 1.67
C HIS A 207 -3.99 1.93 1.58
N GLY A 208 -4.86 2.11 2.58
CA GLY A 208 -5.85 3.19 2.62
C GLY A 208 -7.12 2.93 1.80
N LEU A 209 -7.19 1.84 1.02
CA LEU A 209 -8.43 1.43 0.35
C LEU A 209 -9.21 0.45 1.22
N GLU A 210 -10.48 0.77 1.53
CA GLU A 210 -11.33 -0.02 2.42
C GLU A 210 -12.37 -0.81 1.61
N THR A 211 -11.97 -1.97 1.09
CA THR A 211 -12.88 -2.88 0.38
C THR A 211 -12.67 -4.32 0.85
N GLU A 212 -13.76 -5.01 1.18
CA GLU A 212 -13.74 -6.35 1.78
C GLU A 212 -12.97 -7.40 0.95
N TRP A 213 -13.04 -7.33 -0.38
CA TRP A 213 -12.31 -8.26 -1.26
C TRP A 213 -10.78 -8.10 -1.20
N LEU A 214 -10.24 -7.04 -0.59
CA LEU A 214 -8.79 -6.91 -0.37
C LEU A 214 -8.30 -7.76 0.80
N ASP A 215 -9.15 -8.04 1.79
CA ASP A 215 -8.73 -8.63 3.06
C ASP A 215 -8.14 -10.02 2.86
N GLU A 216 -8.67 -10.80 1.92
CA GLU A 216 -8.16 -12.13 1.58
C GLU A 216 -6.76 -12.09 0.91
N HIS A 217 -6.36 -10.95 0.34
CA HIS A 217 -5.10 -10.78 -0.38
C HIS A 217 -4.03 -10.05 0.41
N ARG A 218 -4.40 -9.16 1.33
CA ARG A 218 -3.47 -8.33 2.10
C ARG A 218 -2.50 -9.15 2.93
N TYR A 219 -3.00 -9.98 3.84
CA TYR A 219 -2.13 -10.71 4.76
C TYR A 219 -1.16 -11.68 4.04
N PRO A 220 -1.58 -12.50 3.06
CA PRO A 220 -0.65 -13.34 2.30
C PRO A 220 0.45 -12.54 1.59
N LEU A 221 0.13 -11.39 1.01
CA LEU A 221 1.12 -10.54 0.33
C LEU A 221 2.05 -9.84 1.31
N THR A 222 1.54 -9.31 2.42
CA THR A 222 2.37 -8.70 3.48
C THR A 222 3.39 -9.72 4.01
N ARG A 223 2.93 -10.94 4.31
CA ARG A 223 3.80 -12.02 4.75
C ARG A 223 4.85 -12.37 3.70
N SER A 224 4.44 -12.51 2.44
CA SER A 224 5.36 -12.81 1.34
C SER A 224 6.43 -11.72 1.17
N GLN A 225 6.05 -10.43 1.23
CA GLN A 225 6.98 -9.30 1.14
C GLN A 225 7.97 -9.30 2.32
N SER A 226 7.49 -9.56 3.54
CA SER A 226 8.31 -9.68 4.75
C SER A 226 9.31 -10.84 4.65
N ASP A 227 8.89 -11.99 4.09
CA ASP A 227 9.75 -13.15 3.86
C ASP A 227 10.85 -12.85 2.82
N VAL A 228 10.55 -12.11 1.75
CA VAL A 228 11.54 -11.68 0.74
C VAL A 228 12.59 -10.77 1.38
N LEU A 229 12.15 -9.75 2.12
CA LEU A 229 13.07 -8.81 2.79
C LEU A 229 13.92 -9.52 3.85
N SER A 230 13.32 -10.46 4.58
CA SER A 230 13.99 -11.31 5.55
C SER A 230 15.07 -12.20 4.91
N GLN A 231 14.82 -12.73 3.72
CA GLN A 231 15.79 -13.51 2.95
C GLN A 231 16.91 -12.64 2.39
N LEU A 232 16.59 -11.47 1.84
CA LEU A 232 17.58 -10.50 1.37
C LEU A 232 18.54 -10.11 2.51
N ALA A 233 17.99 -9.83 3.70
CA ALA A 233 18.80 -9.49 4.87
C ALA A 233 19.79 -10.60 5.25
N GLU A 234 19.39 -11.86 5.13
CA GLU A 234 20.29 -12.98 5.44
C GLU A 234 21.46 -13.06 4.46
N LEU A 235 21.21 -12.82 3.17
CA LEU A 235 22.27 -12.82 2.16
C LEU A 235 23.22 -11.62 2.27
N CYS A 236 22.71 -10.48 2.71
CA CYS A 236 23.50 -9.27 2.89
C CYS A 236 24.28 -9.26 4.20
N ARG A 237 23.86 -10.00 5.24
CA ARG A 237 24.37 -9.88 6.61
C ARG A 237 25.89 -9.78 6.75
N ASP A 238 26.62 -10.65 6.07
CA ASP A 238 28.06 -10.78 6.26
C ASP A 238 28.88 -9.85 5.33
N ASN A 239 28.31 -9.45 4.18
CA ASN A 239 29.00 -8.62 3.17
C ASN A 239 28.62 -7.14 3.23
N ASP A 240 27.36 -6.87 3.54
CA ASP A 240 26.75 -5.53 3.66
C ASP A 240 25.70 -5.53 4.78
N PRO A 241 26.15 -5.49 6.05
CA PRO A 241 25.26 -5.52 7.20
C PRO A 241 24.34 -4.29 7.30
N GLU A 242 24.69 -3.17 6.68
CA GLU A 242 23.80 -1.99 6.64
C GLU A 242 22.60 -2.27 5.72
N GLN A 243 22.81 -2.87 4.55
CA GLN A 243 21.68 -3.28 3.71
C GLN A 243 20.83 -4.35 4.40
N ALA A 244 21.45 -5.29 5.11
CA ALA A 244 20.69 -6.27 5.88
C ALA A 244 19.78 -5.60 6.92
N LEU A 245 20.27 -4.54 7.58
CA LEU A 245 19.48 -3.77 8.54
C LEU A 245 18.34 -3.01 7.86
N ILE A 246 18.60 -2.36 6.73
CA ILE A 246 17.56 -1.65 5.94
C ILE A 246 16.45 -2.62 5.52
N ALA A 247 16.81 -3.80 5.01
CA ALA A 247 15.83 -4.81 4.61
C ALA A 247 14.97 -5.29 5.79
N LEU A 248 15.58 -5.53 6.97
CA LEU A 248 14.83 -5.92 8.17
C LEU A 248 13.93 -4.82 8.72
N GLU A 249 14.37 -3.55 8.68
CA GLU A 249 13.53 -2.42 9.10
C GLU A 249 12.31 -2.25 8.17
N ARG A 250 12.49 -2.45 6.85
CA ARG A 250 11.37 -2.50 5.90
C ARG A 250 10.43 -3.67 6.21
N ALA A 251 10.96 -4.85 6.54
CA ALA A 251 10.14 -5.99 6.94
C ALA A 251 9.35 -5.71 8.23
N ARG A 252 9.96 -5.04 9.20
CA ARG A 252 9.31 -4.62 10.46
C ARG A 252 8.21 -3.59 10.22
N ALA A 253 8.40 -2.67 9.27
CA ALA A 253 7.37 -1.69 8.92
C ALA A 253 6.16 -2.35 8.24
N LEU A 254 6.39 -3.35 7.39
CA LEU A 254 5.35 -4.11 6.71
C LEU A 254 4.56 -5.04 7.65
N ASP A 255 5.28 -5.78 8.48
CA ASP A 255 4.72 -6.74 9.44
C ASP A 255 5.23 -6.42 10.86
N PRO A 256 4.64 -5.40 11.52
CA PRO A 256 5.10 -4.92 12.82
C PRO A 256 4.87 -5.92 13.96
N ASP A 257 4.10 -6.99 13.73
CA ASP A 257 3.75 -7.98 14.75
C ASP A 257 4.70 -9.18 14.77
N THR A 258 5.61 -9.28 13.79
CA THR A 258 6.58 -10.37 13.71
C THR A 258 7.76 -10.16 14.66
N GLU A 259 7.69 -10.81 15.83
CA GLU A 259 8.72 -10.78 16.88
C GLU A 259 10.13 -11.12 16.35
N GLU A 260 10.25 -12.14 15.49
CA GLU A 260 11.56 -12.59 14.98
C GLU A 260 12.29 -11.48 14.21
N THR A 261 11.56 -10.61 13.49
CA THR A 261 12.15 -9.48 12.77
C THR A 261 12.87 -8.53 13.73
N TYR A 262 12.26 -8.21 14.88
CA TYR A 262 12.91 -7.39 15.92
C TYR A 262 14.15 -8.08 16.49
N LEU A 263 14.08 -9.37 16.77
CA LEU A 263 15.22 -10.12 17.33
C LEU A 263 16.39 -10.17 16.34
N ARG A 264 16.12 -10.31 15.04
CA ARG A 264 17.15 -10.26 13.98
C ARG A 264 17.78 -8.87 13.87
N ILE A 265 16.97 -7.79 13.93
CA ILE A 265 17.46 -6.40 13.97
C ILE A 265 18.39 -6.20 15.19
N ILE A 266 17.94 -6.61 16.38
CA ILE A 266 18.71 -6.48 17.63
C ILE A 266 20.03 -7.22 17.52
N ARG A 267 20.02 -8.46 17.02
CA ARG A 267 21.24 -9.27 16.85
C ARG A 267 22.23 -8.58 15.91
N LEU A 268 21.76 -8.04 14.79
CA LEU A 268 22.59 -7.35 13.81
C LEU A 268 23.13 -6.02 14.35
N GLN A 269 22.31 -5.24 15.05
CA GLN A 269 22.74 -4.01 15.72
C GLN A 269 23.83 -4.32 16.77
N LEU A 270 23.69 -5.40 17.53
CA LEU A 270 24.69 -5.83 18.51
C LEU A 270 26.00 -6.28 17.85
N SER A 271 25.96 -7.02 16.74
CA SER A 271 27.18 -7.41 16.02
C SER A 271 27.90 -6.20 15.40
N LEU A 272 27.18 -5.12 15.13
CA LEU A 272 27.73 -3.84 14.67
C LEU A 272 28.20 -2.91 15.82
N GLY A 273 28.12 -3.36 17.07
CA GLY A 273 28.46 -2.54 18.25
C GLY A 273 27.43 -1.46 18.60
N ARG A 274 26.27 -1.44 17.93
CA ARG A 274 25.19 -0.45 18.11
C ARG A 274 24.26 -0.84 19.27
N ARG A 275 24.82 -0.95 20.47
CA ARG A 275 24.10 -1.47 21.65
C ARG A 275 22.91 -0.59 22.07
N ASP A 276 22.99 0.72 21.87
CA ASP A 276 21.88 1.62 22.17
C ASP A 276 20.73 1.49 21.17
N ASP A 277 21.02 1.27 19.87
CA ASP A 277 20.00 0.95 18.87
C ASP A 277 19.29 -0.37 19.21
N ALA A 278 20.07 -1.40 19.55
CA ALA A 278 19.54 -2.68 20.00
C ALA A 278 18.59 -2.53 21.20
N ARG A 279 18.92 -1.68 22.18
CA ARG A 279 18.05 -1.38 23.32
C ARG A 279 16.77 -0.65 22.90
N ARG A 280 16.85 0.29 21.96
CA ARG A 280 15.68 0.98 21.40
C ARG A 280 14.76 0.00 20.69
N THR A 281 15.29 -0.88 19.85
CA THR A 281 14.52 -1.92 19.16
C THR A 281 13.85 -2.88 20.14
N ALA A 282 14.56 -3.30 21.20
CA ALA A 282 13.98 -4.14 22.25
C ALA A 282 12.83 -3.45 23.01
N LYS A 283 12.95 -2.14 23.27
CA LYS A 283 11.88 -1.35 23.87
C LYS A 283 10.66 -1.28 22.93
N LEU A 284 10.89 -1.07 21.63
CA LEU A 284 9.83 -1.04 20.64
C LEU A 284 9.07 -2.37 20.55
N LEU A 285 9.80 -3.50 20.53
CA LEU A 285 9.20 -4.85 20.58
C LEU A 285 8.28 -5.01 21.80
N ARG A 286 8.74 -4.64 22.99
CA ARG A 286 7.95 -4.73 24.22
C ARG A 286 6.70 -3.85 24.18
N GLN A 287 6.84 -2.63 23.67
CA GLN A 287 5.71 -1.72 23.49
C GLN A 287 4.67 -2.31 22.53
N ARG A 288 5.11 -2.90 21.42
CA ARG A 288 4.21 -3.53 20.45
C ARG A 288 3.48 -4.73 21.06
N GLN A 289 4.19 -5.63 21.74
CA GLN A 289 3.58 -6.78 22.43
C GLN A 289 2.55 -6.34 23.47
N THR A 290 2.88 -5.31 24.26
CA THR A 290 1.95 -4.72 25.24
C THR A 290 0.70 -4.15 24.56
N GLY A 291 0.86 -3.45 23.44
CA GLY A 291 -0.25 -2.90 22.65
C GLY A 291 -1.18 -3.97 22.07
N LEU A 292 -0.64 -5.16 21.72
CA LEU A 292 -1.44 -6.32 21.30
C LEU A 292 -2.09 -7.09 22.46
N GLY A 293 -1.88 -6.65 23.72
CA GLY A 293 -2.32 -7.39 24.91
C GLY A 293 -1.57 -8.70 25.15
N ILE A 294 -0.47 -8.94 24.43
CA ILE A 294 0.40 -10.08 24.61
C ILE A 294 1.32 -9.74 25.78
N ALA A 295 1.10 -10.37 26.94
CA ALA A 295 2.05 -10.27 28.04
C ALA A 295 3.43 -10.67 27.52
N SER A 296 4.45 -9.83 27.76
CA SER A 296 5.84 -10.10 27.38
C SER A 296 6.19 -11.51 27.84
N ASN A 297 6.19 -12.44 26.89
CA ASN A 297 6.19 -13.84 27.23
C ASN A 297 7.59 -14.21 27.72
N SER A 298 7.68 -15.23 28.57
CA SER A 298 8.98 -15.66 29.13
C SER A 298 9.98 -16.09 28.04
N ARG A 299 9.54 -16.35 26.80
CA ARG A 299 10.42 -16.69 25.68
C ARG A 299 11.07 -15.44 25.07
N THR A 300 10.33 -14.37 24.81
CA THR A 300 10.85 -13.10 24.30
C THR A 300 11.87 -12.50 25.27
N GLU A 301 11.54 -12.42 26.56
CA GLU A 301 12.47 -11.86 27.56
C GLU A 301 13.72 -12.72 27.73
N ARG A 302 13.61 -14.05 27.65
CA ARG A 302 14.79 -14.94 27.63
C ARG A 302 15.65 -14.71 26.39
N ALA A 303 15.05 -14.54 25.21
CA ALA A 303 15.77 -14.27 23.98
C ALA A 303 16.50 -12.92 24.04
N LEU A 304 15.83 -11.87 24.52
CA LEU A 304 16.45 -10.55 24.72
C LEU A 304 17.61 -10.63 25.72
N THR A 305 17.41 -11.30 26.87
CA THR A 305 18.47 -11.47 27.87
C THR A 305 19.69 -12.16 27.27
N ALA A 306 19.48 -13.30 26.58
CA ALA A 306 20.56 -14.05 25.95
C ALA A 306 21.33 -13.23 24.91
N LEU A 307 20.64 -12.39 24.11
CA LEU A 307 21.28 -11.51 23.12
C LEU A 307 22.16 -10.45 23.78
N PHE A 308 21.70 -9.82 24.87
CA PHE A 308 22.47 -8.76 25.53
C PHE A 308 23.63 -9.29 26.38
N THR A 309 23.52 -10.49 26.96
CA THR A 309 24.59 -11.09 27.78
C THR A 309 25.64 -11.82 26.94
N GLY A 310 25.24 -12.50 25.86
CA GLY A 310 26.15 -13.31 25.04
C GLY A 310 27.17 -12.51 24.22
N ASN A 311 26.98 -11.19 24.09
CA ASN A 311 27.87 -10.28 23.36
C ASN A 311 28.77 -9.44 24.29
N GLU A 312 28.75 -9.67 25.61
CA GLU A 312 29.66 -9.01 26.57
C GLU A 312 31.01 -9.75 26.73
N ASP A 313 31.13 -10.97 26.20
CA ASP A 313 32.31 -11.85 26.32
C ASP A 313 33.16 -11.97 25.02
N ALA A 314 32.94 -11.11 24.02
CA ALA A 314 33.68 -11.08 22.75
C ALA A 314 34.30 -9.71 22.49
#